data_AF-A0A1F8S1I5-F1
#
_entry.id   AF-A0A1F8S1I5-F1
#
_cell.length_a   1.000
_cell.length_b   1.000
_cell.length_c   1.000
_cell.angle_alpha   90.00
_cell.angle_beta   90.00
_cell.angle_gamma   90.00
#
_symmetry.space_group_name_H-M   'P 1'
#
loop_
_entity.id
_entity.type
_entity.pdbx_description
1 polymer ?
#
loop_
_entity_poly.entity_id
_entity_poly.type
_entity_poly.pdbx_seq_one_letter_code
_entity_poly.pdbx_strand_id
1 'polypeptide(L)'
;MESARPRVELLWFGDCPNHDGARALLAEILADLAPGTRVRDVDATNPSVARRLRFPGSPTIRIDGRDIDPSFQDPGDYTPRCRLYRTAAGLRGVPERAWIEAALRASLASPRPRRAT
;
A
#
# COMPACT_ATOMS: atom_id res chain seq x y z
N MET A 1 14.61 4.16 -22.65
CA MET A 1 14.96 3.73 -21.29
C MET A 1 13.70 3.79 -20.46
N GLU A 2 12.97 2.69 -20.33
CA GLU A 2 11.79 2.65 -19.48
C GLU A 2 12.24 2.12 -18.12
N SER A 3 12.74 3.02 -17.26
CA SER A 3 13.02 2.69 -15.87
C SER A 3 11.73 2.11 -15.28
N ALA A 4 11.78 0.85 -14.86
CA ALA A 4 10.61 0.13 -14.37
C ALA A 4 10.01 0.90 -13.20
N ARG A 5 8.88 1.58 -13.45
CA ARG A 5 8.20 2.41 -12.44
C ARG A 5 7.64 1.55 -11.33
N PRO A 6 7.52 2.09 -10.10
CA PRO A 6 6.98 1.32 -9.02
C PRO A 6 5.54 0.87 -9.18
N ARG A 7 5.28 -0.40 -8.86
CA ARG A 7 3.92 -0.93 -8.83
C ARG A 7 3.31 -0.62 -7.47
N VAL A 8 2.48 0.42 -7.43
CA VAL A 8 1.85 0.88 -6.20
C VAL A 8 0.38 0.48 -6.18
N GLU A 9 -0.07 -0.12 -5.08
CA GLU A 9 -1.45 -0.56 -4.88
C GLU A 9 -2.00 0.05 -3.59
N LEU A 10 -3.22 0.58 -3.64
CA LEU A 10 -3.99 0.98 -2.47
C LEU A 10 -5.22 0.07 -2.37
N LEU A 11 -5.26 -0.76 -1.34
CA LEU A 11 -6.40 -1.62 -1.02
C LEU A 11 -7.25 -0.93 0.05
N TRP A 12 -8.54 -0.83 -0.21
CA TRP A 12 -9.52 -0.21 0.68
C TRP A 12 -10.87 -0.95 0.60
N PHE A 13 -11.79 -0.63 1.49
CA PHE A 13 -13.19 -1.09 1.39
C PHE A 13 -14.13 0.09 1.59
N GLY A 14 -15.35 -0.01 1.04
CA GLY A 14 -16.27 1.10 0.83
C GLY A 14 -16.72 1.85 2.08
N ASP A 15 -16.61 1.25 3.26
CA ASP A 15 -17.00 1.88 4.53
C ASP A 15 -15.86 2.66 5.20
N CYS A 16 -14.66 2.72 4.59
CA CYS A 16 -13.49 3.32 5.24
C CYS A 16 -13.31 4.81 4.89
N PRO A 17 -13.63 5.77 5.80
CA PRO A 17 -13.43 7.20 5.55
C PRO A 17 -11.95 7.59 5.42
N ASN A 18 -11.05 6.72 5.90
CA ASN A 18 -9.61 6.97 5.91
C ASN A 18 -8.91 6.72 4.56
N HIS A 19 -9.61 6.15 3.56
CA HIS A 19 -8.96 5.80 2.29
C HIS A 19 -8.57 7.04 1.47
N ASP A 20 -9.40 8.09 1.49
CA ASP A 20 -9.16 9.33 0.75
C ASP A 20 -7.89 10.05 1.27
N GLY A 21 -7.77 10.16 2.60
CA GLY A 21 -6.57 10.71 3.23
C GLY A 21 -5.30 9.89 2.94
N ALA A 22 -5.41 8.56 2.95
CA ALA A 22 -4.29 7.68 2.56
C ALA A 22 -3.94 7.85 1.07
N ARG A 23 -4.93 8.05 0.19
CA ARG A 23 -4.75 8.27 -1.25
C ARG A 23 -4.05 9.59 -1.54
N ALA A 24 -4.49 10.66 -0.89
CA ALA A 24 -3.89 11.99 -1.00
C ALA A 24 -2.42 11.96 -0.55
N LEU A 25 -2.16 11.41 0.65
CA LEU A 25 -0.81 11.25 1.19
C LEU A 25 0.09 10.46 0.21
N LEU A 26 -0.42 9.36 -0.34
CA LEU A 26 0.31 8.55 -1.30
C LEU A 26 0.60 9.32 -2.59
N ALA A 27 -0.36 10.09 -3.10
CA ALA A 27 -0.18 10.91 -4.30
C ALA A 27 0.88 12.00 -4.12
N GLU A 28 0.88 12.68 -2.97
CA GLU A 28 1.89 13.69 -2.64
C GLU A 28 3.31 13.09 -2.64
N ILE A 29 3.49 11.94 -1.98
CA ILE A 29 4.80 11.29 -1.88
C ILE A 29 5.27 10.78 -3.25
N LEU A 30 4.36 10.27 -4.09
CA LEU A 30 4.71 9.82 -5.43
C LEU A 30 5.08 10.97 -6.35
N ALA A 31 4.43 12.13 -6.21
CA ALA A 31 4.79 13.31 -6.98
C ALA A 31 6.23 13.77 -6.68
N ASP A 32 6.67 13.64 -5.42
CA ASP A 32 8.01 14.00 -4.97
C ASP A 32 9.08 12.95 -5.35
N LEU A 33 8.83 11.67 -5.05
CA LEU A 33 9.86 10.63 -5.13
C LEU A 33 9.83 9.80 -6.41
N ALA A 34 8.68 9.65 -7.05
CA ALA A 34 8.50 8.75 -8.20
C ALA A 34 7.45 9.30 -9.19
N PRO A 35 7.66 10.50 -9.75
CA PRO A 35 6.65 11.19 -10.55
C PRO A 35 6.20 10.35 -11.75
N GLY A 36 4.90 10.35 -12.01
CA GLY A 36 4.27 9.56 -13.07
C GLY A 36 4.01 8.09 -12.72
N THR A 37 4.29 7.67 -11.49
CA THR A 37 3.88 6.34 -11.01
C THR A 37 2.36 6.25 -10.88
N ARG A 38 1.75 5.22 -11.49
CA ARG A 38 0.32 4.97 -11.36
C ARG A 38 0.03 4.19 -10.09
N VAL A 39 -0.98 4.63 -9.35
CA VAL A 39 -1.52 3.90 -8.20
C VAL A 39 -2.72 3.08 -8.68
N ARG A 40 -2.73 1.80 -8.33
CA ARG A 40 -3.86 0.91 -8.55
C ARG A 40 -4.74 0.89 -7.31
N ASP A 41 -5.88 1.54 -7.38
CA ASP A 41 -6.94 1.46 -6.37
C ASP A 41 -7.65 0.11 -6.48
N VAL A 42 -7.81 -0.59 -5.35
CA VAL A 42 -8.42 -1.91 -5.28
C VAL A 42 -9.46 -1.95 -4.17
N ASP A 43 -10.72 -2.08 -4.56
CA ASP A 43 -11.82 -2.30 -3.64
C ASP A 43 -11.85 -3.77 -3.19
N ALA A 44 -11.61 -3.97 -1.90
CA ALA A 44 -11.61 -5.24 -1.20
C ALA A 44 -12.84 -5.40 -0.29
N THR A 45 -13.94 -4.66 -0.55
CA THR A 45 -15.21 -4.80 0.18
C THR A 45 -15.79 -6.21 0.10
N ASN A 46 -15.64 -6.88 -1.05
CA ASN A 46 -16.08 -8.25 -1.19
C ASN A 46 -15.08 -9.19 -0.46
N PRO A 47 -15.54 -10.04 0.49
CA PRO A 47 -14.67 -10.95 1.23
C PRO A 47 -13.92 -11.95 0.33
N SER A 48 -14.48 -12.32 -0.83
CA SER A 48 -13.78 -13.13 -1.82
C SER A 48 -12.59 -12.40 -2.44
N VAL A 49 -12.72 -11.08 -2.66
CA VAL A 49 -11.63 -10.23 -3.14
C VAL A 49 -10.60 -10.02 -2.03
N ALA A 50 -11.05 -9.73 -0.80
CA ALA A 50 -10.18 -9.61 0.37
C ALA A 50 -9.29 -10.86 0.55
N ARG A 51 -9.89 -12.06 0.47
CA ARG A 51 -9.16 -13.33 0.58
C ARG A 51 -8.19 -13.56 -0.58
N ARG A 52 -8.60 -13.31 -1.82
CA ARG A 52 -7.72 -13.44 -3.00
C ARG A 52 -6.51 -12.50 -2.95
N LEU A 53 -6.72 -11.29 -2.42
CA LEU A 53 -5.68 -10.27 -2.30
C LEU A 53 -4.90 -10.34 -0.99
N ARG A 54 -5.22 -11.29 -0.10
CA ARG A 54 -4.66 -11.36 1.26
C ARG A 54 -4.76 -10.03 1.98
N PHE A 55 -5.95 -9.42 1.93
CA PHE A 55 -6.20 -8.08 2.42
C PHE A 55 -6.26 -8.08 3.96
N PRO A 56 -5.31 -7.43 4.65
CA PRO A 56 -5.26 -7.46 6.12
C PRO A 56 -6.19 -6.43 6.77
N GLY A 57 -6.69 -5.45 6.00
CA GLY A 57 -7.61 -4.39 6.41
C GLY A 57 -7.33 -3.05 5.70
N SER A 58 -8.26 -2.09 5.77
CA SER A 58 -8.12 -0.77 5.16
C SER A 58 -7.58 0.29 6.12
N PRO A 59 -6.86 1.30 5.61
CA PRO A 59 -6.20 1.29 4.29
C PRO A 59 -5.05 0.28 4.30
N THR A 60 -4.66 -0.26 3.14
CA THR A 60 -3.40 -1.01 2.97
C THR A 60 -2.71 -0.54 1.70
N ILE A 61 -1.47 -0.11 1.82
CA ILE A 61 -0.64 0.31 0.68
C ILE A 61 0.43 -0.75 0.45
N ARG A 62 0.61 -1.14 -0.81
CA ARG A 62 1.68 -2.06 -1.23
C ARG A 62 2.52 -1.44 -2.33
N ILE A 63 3.81 -1.71 -2.28
CA ILE A 63 4.77 -1.33 -3.31
C ILE A 63 5.46 -2.62 -3.75
N ASP A 64 5.38 -2.95 -5.03
CA ASP A 64 5.79 -4.25 -5.59
C ASP A 64 5.13 -5.47 -4.96
N GLY A 65 3.90 -5.28 -4.47
CA GLY A 65 3.21 -6.34 -3.73
C GLY A 65 3.75 -6.57 -2.32
N ARG A 66 4.72 -5.77 -1.85
CA ARG A 66 5.17 -5.77 -0.45
C ARG A 66 4.43 -4.68 0.34
N ASP A 67 4.02 -5.01 1.55
CA ASP A 67 3.40 -4.06 2.46
C ASP A 67 4.40 -2.99 2.90
N ILE A 68 3.93 -1.74 3.05
CA ILE A 68 4.78 -0.62 3.49
C ILE A 68 5.10 -0.68 4.98
N ASP A 69 4.26 -1.33 5.78
CA ASP A 69 4.46 -1.43 7.23
C ASP A 69 5.58 -2.44 7.52
N PRO A 70 6.70 -2.00 8.13
CA PRO A 70 7.84 -2.87 8.40
C PRO A 70 7.52 -3.94 9.45
N SER A 71 6.49 -3.74 10.27
CA SER A 71 6.02 -4.69 11.28
C SER A 71 4.91 -5.59 10.76
N PHE A 72 4.55 -5.50 9.48
CA PHE A 72 3.49 -6.30 8.91
C PHE A 72 3.81 -7.78 9.01
N GLN A 73 2.95 -8.51 9.70
CA GLN A 73 2.91 -9.95 9.73
C GLN A 73 1.60 -10.40 9.12
N ASP A 74 1.65 -11.38 8.22
CA ASP A 74 0.46 -11.90 7.58
C ASP A 74 -0.48 -12.52 8.63
N PRO A 75 -1.70 -11.99 8.81
CA PRO A 75 -2.58 -12.43 9.88
C PRO A 75 -3.26 -13.78 9.58
N GLY A 76 -3.13 -14.34 8.37
CA GLY A 76 -3.84 -15.57 7.95
C GLY A 76 -5.36 -15.45 7.79
N ASP A 77 -5.99 -14.44 8.40
CA ASP A 77 -7.41 -14.12 8.28
C ASP A 77 -7.63 -12.85 7.45
N TYR A 78 -8.47 -12.95 6.41
CA TYR A 78 -8.70 -11.89 5.43
C TYR A 78 -10.18 -11.57 5.31
N THR A 79 -10.60 -10.57 6.07
CA THR A 79 -11.95 -10.01 6.06
C THR A 79 -11.88 -8.51 5.83
N PRO A 80 -12.90 -7.89 5.21
CA PRO A 80 -12.97 -6.44 5.09
C PRO A 80 -13.11 -5.82 6.48
N ARG A 81 -12.01 -5.26 6.99
CA ARG A 81 -11.91 -4.68 8.33
C ARG A 81 -11.00 -3.45 8.33
N CYS A 82 -11.07 -2.65 9.39
CA CYS A 82 -10.12 -1.58 9.64
C CYS A 82 -8.75 -2.15 10.03
N ARG A 83 -7.67 -1.58 9.50
CA ARG A 83 -6.30 -1.91 9.89
C ARG A 83 -5.78 -0.86 10.87
N LEU A 84 -5.11 -1.34 11.92
CA LEU A 84 -4.38 -0.50 12.85
C LEU A 84 -2.89 -0.63 12.60
N TYR A 85 -2.21 0.50 12.59
CA TYR A 85 -0.77 0.64 12.41
C TYR A 85 -0.13 1.03 13.73
N ARG A 86 0.91 0.31 14.13
CA ARG A 86 1.67 0.61 15.35
C ARG A 86 2.78 1.60 15.01
N THR A 87 2.53 2.87 15.29
CA THR A 87 3.46 3.97 15.06
C THR A 87 4.19 4.34 16.35
N ALA A 88 5.24 5.15 16.27
CA ALA A 88 5.93 5.69 17.46
C ALA A 88 4.99 6.52 18.36
N ALA A 89 3.95 7.13 17.78
CA ALA A 89 2.92 7.88 18.50
C ALA A 89 1.73 7.02 19.00
N GLY A 90 1.79 5.69 18.81
CA GLY A 90 0.73 4.74 19.20
C GLY A 90 -0.01 4.11 18.03
N LEU A 91 -1.18 3.51 18.31
CA LEU A 91 -2.01 2.85 17.29
C LEU A 91 -2.78 3.89 16.46
N ARG A 92 -2.65 3.82 15.13
CA ARG A 92 -3.30 4.74 14.17
C ARG A 92 -4.04 3.96 13.09
N GLY A 93 -5.13 4.53 12.57
CA GLY A 93 -5.89 3.94 11.46
C GLY A 93 -5.37 4.31 10.06
N VAL A 94 -4.17 4.89 9.96
CA VAL A 94 -3.50 5.27 8.72
C VAL A 94 -2.00 5.00 8.84
N PRO A 95 -1.32 4.66 7.74
CA PRO A 95 0.12 4.39 7.75
C PRO A 95 0.93 5.68 7.92
N GLU A 96 2.17 5.55 8.39
CA GLU A 96 3.11 6.68 8.47
C GLU A 96 3.66 7.04 7.09
N ARG A 97 3.81 8.34 6.82
CA ARG A 97 4.44 8.88 5.61
C ARG A 97 5.82 8.26 5.36
N ALA A 98 6.65 8.20 6.41
CA ALA A 98 8.02 7.68 6.34
C ALA A 98 8.09 6.23 5.82
N TRP A 99 7.08 5.40 6.09
CA TRP A 99 7.04 4.01 5.62
C TRP A 99 6.80 3.92 4.12
N ILE A 100 5.89 4.75 3.58
CA ILE A 100 5.64 4.86 2.14
C ILE A 100 6.92 5.30 1.44
N GLU A 101 7.57 6.35 1.96
CA GLU A 101 8.82 6.86 1.41
C GLU A 101 9.95 5.82 1.43
N ALA A 102 10.14 5.13 2.56
CA ALA A 102 11.18 4.11 2.69
C ALA A 102 10.95 2.95 1.72
N ALA A 103 9.71 2.48 1.60
CA ALA A 103 9.35 1.41 0.66
C ALA A 103 9.53 1.87 -0.80
N LEU A 104 9.20 3.11 -1.16
CA LEU A 104 9.48 3.67 -2.48
C LEU A 104 10.98 3.76 -2.77
N ARG A 105 11.78 4.29 -1.84
CA ARG A 105 13.24 4.40 -2.02
C ARG A 105 13.87 3.01 -2.20
N ALA A 106 13.48 2.03 -1.39
CA ALA A 106 13.95 0.64 -1.54
C ALA A 106 13.58 0.04 -2.90
N SER A 107 12.37 0.35 -3.36
CA SER A 107 11.83 -0.10 -4.64
C SER A 107 12.53 0.55 -5.85
N LEU A 108 12.91 1.82 -5.75
CA LEU A 108 13.67 2.54 -6.77
C LEU A 108 15.16 2.11 -6.81
N ALA A 109 15.73 1.74 -5.66
CA ALA A 109 17.11 1.26 -5.55
C ALA A 109 17.31 -0.20 -6.00
N SER A 110 16.24 -0.99 -6.07
CA SER A 110 16.31 -2.40 -6.46
C SER A 110 16.11 -2.57 -7.97
N PRO A 111 17.04 -3.19 -8.72
CA PRO A 111 16.81 -3.55 -10.11
C PRO A 111 15.68 -4.59 -10.18
N ARG A 112 14.51 -4.18 -10.68
CA ARG A 112 13.39 -5.12 -10.86
C ARG A 112 13.73 -6.12 -11.98
N PRO A 113 13.54 -7.44 -11.78
CA PRO A 113 13.48 -8.35 -12.91
C PRO A 113 12.28 -7.96 -13.77
N ARG A 114 12.50 -7.73 -15.08
CA ARG A 114 11.40 -7.57 -16.04
C ARG A 114 10.58 -8.86 -15.97
N ARG A 115 9.29 -8.77 -15.62
CA ARG A 115 8.37 -9.90 -15.80
C ARG A 115 8.39 -10.23 -17.29
N ALA A 116 9.01 -11.36 -17.65
CA ALA A 116 8.84 -11.95 -18.97
C ALA A 116 7.38 -12.40 -19.06
N THR A 117 6.68 -11.87 -20.06
CA THR A 117 5.35 -12.33 -20.47
C THR A 117 5.46 -13.70 -21.11
#